data_AF-M1FLL4-F1
#
_entry.id   AF-M1FLL4-F1
#
_cell.length_a   1.000
_cell.length_b   1.000
_cell.length_c   1.000
_cell.angle_alpha   90.00
_cell.angle_beta   90.00
_cell.angle_gamma   90.00
#
_symmetry.space_group_name_H-M   'P 1'
#
loop_
_entity.id
_entity.type
_entity.pdbx_description
1 polymer ?
#
loop_
_entity_poly.entity_id
_entity_poly.type
_entity_poly.pdbx_seq_one_letter_code
_entity_poly.pdbx_strand_id
1 'polypeptide(L)'
;MTGLILEPELDRHQLPGDVAVWMFIFAELAVFGIMLIGFAVARSLDPATFHAGRDLLHTWIGLLNTAALITSSYLVATAVHQFRDKLSGAQWRLWLAVAVSCIYTVGKLYEYVNLYSQGYNLGTDTFFMFYFFLTFFHLMHVTLGQIVLMVLAVRIGNRDCDGSDMNGMESGAPYWHMVDLVWLALFPVLYVFA
;
A
#
# COMPACT_ATOMS: atom_id res chain seq x y z
N MET A 1 37.93 -45.96 0.02
CA MET A 1 37.59 -45.14 1.20
C MET A 1 37.16 -43.76 0.69
N THR A 2 35.83 -43.63 0.60
CA THR A 2 34.98 -42.44 0.64
C THR A 2 35.62 -41.09 0.28
N GLY A 3 35.57 -40.74 -1.01
CA GLY A 3 35.68 -39.35 -1.45
C GLY A 3 34.42 -38.60 -1.05
N LEU A 4 34.59 -37.61 -0.19
CA LEU A 4 33.55 -36.73 0.36
C LEU A 4 32.72 -36.13 -0.78
N ILE A 5 31.43 -36.45 -0.82
CA ILE A 5 30.45 -35.74 -1.65
C ILE A 5 30.36 -34.33 -1.06
N LEU A 6 30.91 -33.34 -1.75
CA LEU A 6 30.53 -31.94 -1.57
C LEU A 6 29.08 -31.85 -2.05
N GLU A 7 28.14 -31.99 -1.13
CA GLU A 7 26.77 -31.51 -1.33
C GLU A 7 26.90 -30.04 -1.78
N PRO A 8 26.35 -29.63 -2.93
CA PRO A 8 26.32 -28.23 -3.28
C PRO A 8 25.58 -27.53 -2.15
N GLU A 9 26.23 -26.55 -1.52
CA GLU A 9 25.60 -25.66 -0.56
C GLU A 9 24.38 -25.09 -1.27
N LEU A 10 23.20 -25.64 -0.95
CA LEU A 10 21.94 -25.27 -1.56
C LEU A 10 21.80 -23.80 -1.25
N ASP A 11 22.09 -22.95 -2.24
CA ASP A 11 21.99 -21.51 -2.16
C ASP A 11 20.57 -21.23 -1.70
N ARG A 12 20.40 -21.06 -0.39
CA ARG A 12 19.10 -20.80 0.20
C ARG A 12 18.83 -19.41 -0.29
N HIS A 13 18.05 -19.33 -1.36
CA HIS A 13 17.41 -18.11 -1.81
C HIS A 13 16.59 -17.60 -0.63
N GLN A 14 17.25 -16.89 0.28
CA GLN A 14 16.61 -16.19 1.36
C GLN A 14 15.79 -15.13 0.65
N LEU A 15 14.47 -15.19 0.85
CA LEU A 15 13.61 -14.14 0.34
C LEU A 15 14.19 -12.81 0.80
N PRO A 16 14.29 -11.80 -0.06
CA PRO A 16 14.69 -10.46 0.38
C PRO A 16 13.70 -10.04 1.48
N GLY A 17 14.25 -9.74 2.67
CA GLY A 17 13.49 -9.39 3.87
C GLY A 17 13.12 -10.57 4.78
N ASP A 18 12.74 -10.25 6.02
CA ASP A 18 12.37 -11.24 7.03
C ASP A 18 11.07 -11.99 6.64
N VAL A 19 11.04 -13.32 6.83
CA VAL A 19 9.88 -14.17 6.56
C VAL A 19 8.64 -13.69 7.33
N ALA A 20 8.84 -13.09 8.50
CA ALA A 20 7.78 -12.47 9.29
C ALA A 20 7.02 -11.39 8.50
N VAL A 21 7.72 -10.56 7.72
CA VAL A 21 7.13 -9.48 6.93
C VAL A 21 6.28 -10.04 5.80
N TRP A 22 6.74 -11.09 5.14
CA TRP A 22 5.98 -11.76 4.08
C TRP A 22 4.70 -12.41 4.61
N MET A 23 4.77 -13.12 5.75
CA MET A 23 3.58 -13.68 6.38
C MET A 23 2.57 -12.59 6.76
N PHE A 24 3.05 -11.48 7.30
CA PHE A 24 2.21 -10.32 7.62
C PHE A 24 1.56 -9.72 6.36
N ILE A 25 2.31 -9.52 5.29
CA ILE A 25 1.79 -9.05 3.99
C ILE A 25 0.67 -9.95 3.48
N PHE A 26 0.86 -11.28 3.50
CA PHE A 26 -0.17 -12.21 3.04
C PHE A 26 -1.42 -12.20 3.94
N ALA A 27 -1.24 -12.05 5.25
CA ALA A 27 -2.35 -11.94 6.19
C ALA A 27 -3.19 -10.68 5.90
N GLU A 28 -2.54 -9.52 5.72
CA GLU A 28 -3.23 -8.27 5.38
C GLU A 28 -3.93 -8.36 4.02
N LEU A 29 -3.27 -8.92 3.00
CA LEU A 29 -3.88 -9.16 1.69
C LEU A 29 -5.11 -10.08 1.78
N ALA A 30 -5.06 -11.12 2.62
CA ALA A 30 -6.21 -12.00 2.85
C ALA A 30 -7.37 -11.25 3.52
N VAL A 31 -7.09 -10.41 4.52
CA VAL A 31 -8.11 -9.58 5.19
C VAL A 31 -8.79 -8.63 4.19
N PHE A 32 -8.01 -7.90 3.38
CA PHE A 32 -8.57 -7.05 2.31
C PHE A 32 -9.32 -7.86 1.25
N GLY A 33 -8.80 -9.03 0.86
CA GLY A 33 -9.45 -9.92 -0.09
C GLY A 33 -10.82 -10.39 0.37
N ILE A 34 -10.94 -10.81 1.63
CA ILE A 34 -12.22 -11.22 2.23
C ILE A 34 -13.21 -10.05 2.26
N MET A 35 -12.76 -8.86 2.65
CA MET A 35 -13.63 -7.67 2.67
C MET A 35 -14.08 -7.26 1.26
N LEU A 36 -13.21 -7.36 0.25
CA LEU A 36 -13.55 -7.11 -1.16
C LEU A 36 -14.56 -8.14 -1.70
N ILE A 37 -14.41 -9.41 -1.33
CA ILE A 37 -15.41 -10.46 -1.66
C ILE A 37 -16.75 -10.12 -0.99
N GLY A 38 -16.73 -9.71 0.27
CA GLY A 38 -17.92 -9.26 1.00
C GLY A 38 -18.62 -8.09 0.31
N PHE A 39 -17.86 -7.08 -0.13
CA PHE A 39 -18.37 -5.97 -0.93
C PHE A 39 -19.02 -6.47 -2.24
N ALA A 40 -18.32 -7.34 -2.99
CA ALA A 40 -18.82 -7.86 -4.26
C ALA A 40 -20.13 -8.66 -4.09
N VAL A 41 -20.24 -9.48 -3.05
CA VAL A 41 -21.45 -10.23 -2.72
C VAL A 41 -22.59 -9.27 -2.34
N ALA A 42 -22.34 -8.32 -1.43
CA ALA A 42 -23.37 -7.35 -1.01
C ALA A 42 -23.88 -6.53 -2.21
N ARG A 43 -22.97 -6.11 -3.09
CA ARG A 43 -23.27 -5.40 -4.32
C ARG A 43 -24.11 -6.23 -5.30
N SER A 44 -23.90 -7.55 -5.36
CA SER A 44 -24.71 -8.44 -6.20
C SER A 44 -26.14 -8.62 -5.68
N LEU A 45 -26.34 -8.47 -4.36
CA LEU A 45 -27.66 -8.59 -3.71
C LEU A 45 -28.48 -7.30 -3.79
N ASP A 46 -27.82 -6.15 -3.75
CA ASP A 46 -28.46 -4.83 -3.89
C ASP A 46 -27.67 -3.90 -4.83
N PRO A 47 -27.75 -4.09 -6.16
CA PRO A 47 -27.01 -3.27 -7.11
C PRO A 47 -27.44 -1.80 -7.11
N ALA A 48 -28.70 -1.50 -6.79
CA ALA A 48 -29.26 -0.15 -6.89
C ALA A 48 -28.61 0.80 -5.87
N THR A 49 -28.48 0.36 -4.61
CA THR A 49 -27.82 1.14 -3.55
C THR A 49 -26.35 1.39 -3.86
N PHE A 50 -25.63 0.39 -4.41
CA PHE A 50 -24.20 0.52 -4.72
C PHE A 50 -23.94 1.46 -5.90
N HIS A 51 -24.78 1.41 -6.93
CA HIS A 51 -24.72 2.37 -8.04
C HIS A 51 -24.99 3.81 -7.57
N ALA A 52 -26.04 4.00 -6.76
CA ALA A 52 -26.37 5.32 -6.21
C ALA A 52 -25.25 5.86 -5.31
N GLY A 53 -24.67 5.02 -4.46
CA GLY A 53 -23.54 5.37 -3.60
C GLY A 53 -22.28 5.75 -4.39
N ARG A 54 -21.97 5.00 -5.46
CA ARG A 54 -20.82 5.29 -6.33
C ARG A 54 -20.94 6.66 -7.00
N ASP A 55 -22.12 7.01 -7.48
CA ASP A 55 -22.34 8.26 -8.22
C ASP A 55 -22.12 9.52 -7.34
N LEU A 56 -22.11 9.36 -6.01
CA LEU A 56 -21.76 10.40 -5.04
C LEU A 56 -20.25 10.56 -4.82
N LEU A 57 -19.44 9.61 -5.29
CA LEU A 57 -17.99 9.64 -5.14
C LEU A 57 -17.32 10.46 -6.25
N HIS A 58 -16.27 11.19 -5.88
CA HIS A 58 -15.49 11.99 -6.83
C HIS A 58 -14.43 11.12 -7.49
N THR A 59 -14.78 10.50 -8.62
CA THR A 59 -13.87 9.61 -9.39
C THR A 59 -12.54 10.27 -9.72
N TRP A 60 -12.51 11.58 -9.98
CA TRP A 60 -11.27 12.32 -10.24
C TRP A 60 -10.29 12.31 -9.05
N ILE A 61 -10.81 12.41 -7.82
CA ILE A 61 -9.97 12.32 -6.61
C ILE A 61 -9.39 10.92 -6.47
N GLY A 62 -10.21 9.89 -6.74
CA GLY A 62 -9.75 8.49 -6.79
C GLY A 62 -8.64 8.26 -7.82
N LEU A 63 -8.76 8.86 -9.02
CA LEU A 63 -7.73 8.80 -10.06
C LEU A 63 -6.43 9.49 -9.64
N LEU A 64 -6.53 10.70 -9.08
CA LEU A 64 -5.36 11.44 -8.59
C LEU A 64 -4.62 10.66 -7.48
N ASN A 65 -5.38 10.07 -6.56
CA ASN A 65 -4.86 9.21 -5.50
C ASN A 65 -4.12 7.99 -6.07
N THR A 66 -4.69 7.35 -7.09
CA THR A 66 -4.10 6.19 -7.77
C THR A 66 -2.80 6.57 -8.48
N ALA A 67 -2.79 7.68 -9.22
CA ALA A 67 -1.59 8.18 -9.88
C ALA A 67 -0.49 8.54 -8.87
N ALA A 68 -0.87 9.14 -7.73
CA ALA A 68 0.06 9.49 -6.67
C ALA A 68 0.70 8.24 -6.02
N LEU A 69 -0.08 7.22 -5.68
CA LEU A 69 0.46 6.00 -5.08
C LEU A 69 1.35 5.21 -6.04
N ILE A 70 0.95 5.04 -7.30
CA ILE A 70 1.79 4.40 -8.33
C ILE A 70 3.11 5.17 -8.51
N THR A 71 3.05 6.51 -8.56
CA THR A 71 4.25 7.35 -8.68
C THR A 71 5.15 7.19 -7.46
N SER A 72 4.58 7.18 -6.25
CA SER A 72 5.30 6.95 -5.01
C SER A 72 5.95 5.57 -4.98
N SER A 73 5.22 4.53 -5.40
CA SER A 73 5.67 3.15 -5.54
C SER A 73 6.88 3.05 -6.49
N TYR A 74 6.82 3.70 -7.65
CA TYR A 74 7.97 3.80 -8.58
C TYR A 74 9.19 4.49 -7.95
N LEU A 75 8.98 5.56 -7.18
CA LEU A 75 10.07 6.25 -6.47
C LEU A 75 10.72 5.36 -5.39
N VAL A 76 9.93 4.55 -4.68
CA VAL A 76 10.45 3.56 -3.71
C VAL A 76 11.27 2.48 -4.43
N ALA A 77 10.76 1.92 -5.53
CA ALA A 77 11.48 0.90 -6.30
C ALA A 77 12.84 1.44 -6.80
N THR A 78 12.86 2.65 -7.35
CA THR A 78 14.12 3.29 -7.80
C THR A 78 15.04 3.65 -6.63
N ALA A 79 14.51 3.95 -5.45
CA ALA A 79 15.31 4.16 -4.24
C ALA A 79 15.98 2.86 -3.77
N VAL A 80 15.28 1.72 -3.81
CA VAL A 80 15.83 0.39 -3.51
C VAL A 80 17.00 0.07 -4.44
N HIS A 81 16.83 0.26 -5.75
CA HIS A 81 17.90 0.02 -6.72
C HIS A 81 19.15 0.86 -6.44
N GLN A 82 19.00 2.15 -6.18
CA GLN A 82 20.15 3.00 -5.88
C GLN A 82 20.81 2.68 -4.56
N PHE A 83 20.04 2.33 -3.54
CA PHE A 83 20.59 1.92 -2.26
C PHE A 83 21.40 0.62 -2.40
N ARG A 84 20.89 -0.33 -3.19
CA ARG A 84 21.59 -1.59 -3.51
C ARG A 84 22.90 -1.38 -4.28
N ASP A 85 22.87 -0.54 -5.30
CA ASP A 85 24.03 -0.28 -6.15
C ASP A 85 24.98 0.79 -5.56
N LYS A 86 24.76 1.20 -4.30
CA LYS A 86 25.51 2.24 -3.58
C LYS A 86 25.58 3.58 -4.34
N LEU A 87 24.53 3.88 -5.11
CA LEU A 87 24.35 5.12 -5.84
C LEU A 87 23.75 6.19 -4.92
N SER A 88 24.08 7.46 -5.18
CA SER A 88 23.52 8.58 -4.43
C SER A 88 22.06 8.84 -4.82
N GLY A 89 21.26 9.34 -3.86
CA GLY A 89 19.89 9.80 -4.13
C GLY A 89 18.77 8.85 -3.74
N ALA A 90 19.05 7.73 -3.07
CA ALA A 90 18.02 6.88 -2.46
C ALA A 90 17.19 7.65 -1.42
N GLN A 91 17.86 8.39 -0.52
CA GLN A 91 17.20 9.20 0.52
C GLN A 91 16.21 10.23 -0.06
N TRP A 92 16.66 11.02 -1.04
CA TRP A 92 15.82 12.05 -1.67
C TRP A 92 14.56 11.44 -2.31
N ARG A 93 14.70 10.28 -2.96
CA ARG A 93 13.56 9.59 -3.58
C ARG A 93 12.56 9.06 -2.56
N LEU A 94 13.02 8.56 -1.41
CA LEU A 94 12.11 8.18 -0.33
C LEU A 94 11.33 9.39 0.21
N TRP A 95 11.99 10.53 0.40
CA TRP A 95 11.29 11.76 0.79
C TRP A 95 10.27 12.22 -0.26
N LEU A 96 10.64 12.14 -1.54
CA LEU A 96 9.72 12.45 -2.62
C LEU A 96 8.55 11.46 -2.68
N ALA A 97 8.80 10.17 -2.46
CA ALA A 97 7.77 9.14 -2.40
C ALA A 97 6.75 9.43 -1.28
N VAL A 98 7.23 9.80 -0.09
CA VAL A 98 6.37 10.22 1.03
C VAL A 98 5.58 11.47 0.64
N ALA A 99 6.24 12.51 0.13
CA ALA A 99 5.58 13.75 -0.25
C ALA A 99 4.47 13.55 -1.30
N VAL A 100 4.74 12.75 -2.34
CA VAL A 100 3.73 12.42 -3.37
C VAL A 100 2.59 11.60 -2.76
N SER A 101 2.88 10.66 -1.86
CA SER A 101 1.83 9.85 -1.22
C SER A 101 0.91 10.66 -0.29
N CYS A 102 1.34 11.83 0.21
CA CYS A 102 0.47 12.72 0.98
C CYS A 102 -0.74 13.20 0.18
N ILE A 103 -0.67 13.21 -1.17
CA ILE A 103 -1.81 13.49 -2.04
C ILE A 103 -2.95 12.52 -1.76
N TYR A 104 -2.64 11.22 -1.61
CA TYR A 104 -3.62 10.20 -1.23
C TYR A 104 -4.28 10.52 0.12
N THR A 105 -3.46 10.77 1.16
CA THR A 105 -3.94 11.03 2.52
C THR A 105 -4.85 12.27 2.56
N VAL A 106 -4.43 13.37 1.95
CA VAL A 106 -5.21 14.62 1.90
C VAL A 106 -6.48 14.44 1.07
N GLY A 107 -6.38 13.80 -0.10
CA GLY A 107 -7.53 13.53 -0.96
C GLY A 107 -8.60 12.69 -0.25
N LYS A 108 -8.17 11.68 0.52
CA LYS A 108 -9.07 10.83 1.31
C LYS A 108 -9.73 11.56 2.46
N LEU A 109 -8.97 12.34 3.22
CA LEU A 109 -9.53 13.13 4.32
C LEU A 109 -10.53 14.17 3.81
N TYR A 110 -10.21 14.83 2.69
CA TYR A 110 -11.15 15.75 2.04
C TYR A 110 -12.45 15.05 1.65
N GLU A 111 -12.36 13.89 1.01
CA GLU A 111 -13.53 13.13 0.58
C GLU A 111 -14.39 12.67 1.77
N TYR A 112 -13.77 12.25 2.87
CA TYR A 112 -14.48 11.92 4.11
C TYR A 112 -15.22 13.12 4.67
N VAL A 113 -14.55 14.26 4.82
CA VAL A 113 -15.19 15.49 5.31
C VAL A 113 -16.36 15.90 4.40
N ASN A 114 -16.19 15.77 3.09
CA ASN A 114 -17.23 16.09 2.11
C ASN A 114 -18.44 15.14 2.16
N LEU A 115 -18.22 13.84 2.40
CA LEU A 115 -19.32 12.88 2.53
C LEU A 115 -20.07 13.05 3.86
N TYR A 116 -19.34 13.25 4.95
CA TYR A 116 -19.93 13.50 6.26
C TYR A 116 -20.72 14.81 6.31
N SER A 117 -20.27 15.87 5.63
CA SER A 117 -21.01 17.14 5.56
C SER A 117 -22.32 17.02 4.77
N GLN A 118 -22.41 16.05 3.86
CA GLN A 118 -23.63 15.69 3.14
C GLN A 118 -24.53 14.71 3.92
N GLY A 119 -24.12 14.28 5.12
CA GLY A 119 -24.87 13.35 5.97
C GLY A 119 -24.56 11.87 5.75
N TYR A 120 -23.65 11.53 4.83
CA TYR A 120 -23.23 10.15 4.59
C TYR A 120 -22.19 9.70 5.61
N ASN A 121 -22.46 8.59 6.27
CA ASN A 121 -21.61 8.00 7.30
C ASN A 121 -21.67 6.47 7.24
N LEU A 122 -20.90 5.81 8.11
CA LEU A 122 -20.84 4.34 8.22
C LEU A 122 -22.20 3.64 8.39
N GLY A 123 -23.21 4.34 8.94
CA GLY A 123 -24.55 3.80 9.19
C GLY A 123 -25.60 4.19 8.14
N THR A 124 -25.24 4.90 7.07
CA THR A 124 -26.22 5.36 6.08
C THR A 124 -26.82 4.20 5.29
N ASP A 125 -25.96 3.37 4.68
CA ASP A 125 -26.37 2.18 3.94
C ASP A 125 -25.20 1.19 3.83
N THR A 126 -25.45 0.04 3.21
CA THR A 126 -24.45 -1.02 3.04
C THR A 126 -23.26 -0.58 2.18
N PHE A 127 -23.48 0.30 1.18
CA PHE A 127 -22.39 0.82 0.35
C PHE A 127 -21.45 1.69 1.18
N PHE A 128 -21.97 2.69 1.89
CA PHE A 128 -21.16 3.59 2.70
C PHE A 128 -20.48 2.87 3.87
N MET A 129 -21.14 1.86 4.46
CA MET A 129 -20.52 1.00 5.46
C MET A 129 -19.24 0.34 4.93
N PHE A 130 -19.32 -0.37 3.80
CA PHE A 130 -18.13 -0.99 3.21
C PHE A 130 -17.12 0.05 2.71
N TYR A 131 -17.58 1.12 2.05
CA TYR A 131 -16.72 2.16 1.50
C TYR A 131 -15.84 2.79 2.59
N PHE A 132 -16.45 3.26 3.68
CA PHE A 132 -15.69 3.85 4.79
C PHE A 132 -14.79 2.82 5.46
N PHE A 133 -15.26 1.59 5.71
CA PHE A 133 -14.46 0.58 6.38
C PHE A 133 -13.23 0.15 5.57
N LEU A 134 -13.42 -0.19 4.29
CA LEU A 134 -12.34 -0.58 3.37
C LEU A 134 -11.31 0.55 3.20
N THR A 135 -11.79 1.77 2.93
CA THR A 135 -10.89 2.90 2.66
C THR A 135 -10.21 3.40 3.92
N PHE A 136 -10.85 3.31 5.09
CA PHE A 136 -10.26 3.72 6.36
C PHE A 136 -9.15 2.75 6.78
N PHE A 137 -9.41 1.45 6.68
CA PHE A 137 -8.40 0.43 6.97
C PHE A 137 -7.19 0.59 6.04
N HIS A 138 -7.42 0.90 4.77
CA HIS A 138 -6.36 1.19 3.83
C HIS A 138 -5.62 2.52 4.13
N LEU A 139 -6.33 3.59 4.51
CA LEU A 139 -5.71 4.86 4.93
C LEU A 139 -4.77 4.69 6.13
N MET A 140 -5.14 3.86 7.11
CA MET A 140 -4.25 3.51 8.21
C MET A 140 -2.97 2.83 7.72
N HIS A 141 -3.08 1.88 6.79
CA HIS A 141 -1.94 1.18 6.21
C HIS A 141 -1.01 2.10 5.42
N VAL A 142 -1.57 3.02 4.61
CA VAL A 142 -0.80 4.05 3.90
C VAL A 142 -0.06 4.94 4.89
N THR A 143 -0.72 5.37 5.96
CA THR A 143 -0.10 6.22 6.99
C THR A 143 1.05 5.49 7.70
N LEU A 144 0.86 4.21 8.06
CA LEU A 144 1.93 3.38 8.62
C LEU A 144 3.09 3.22 7.62
N GLY A 145 2.79 3.01 6.35
CA GLY A 145 3.80 2.93 5.29
C GLY A 145 4.59 4.22 5.13
N GLN A 146 3.93 5.38 5.21
CA GLN A 146 4.58 6.69 5.14
C GLN A 146 5.58 6.83 6.29
N ILE A 147 5.21 6.40 7.49
CA ILE A 147 6.10 6.40 8.66
C ILE A 147 7.31 5.48 8.42
N VAL A 148 7.10 4.26 7.92
CA VAL A 148 8.20 3.34 7.58
C VAL A 148 9.16 3.96 6.55
N LEU A 149 8.64 4.55 5.48
CA LEU A 149 9.45 5.22 4.46
C LEU A 149 10.22 6.43 5.02
N MET A 150 9.60 7.23 5.91
CA MET A 150 10.28 8.34 6.58
C MET A 150 11.43 7.85 7.46
N VAL A 151 11.21 6.79 8.24
CA VAL A 151 12.27 6.18 9.07
C VAL A 151 13.42 5.67 8.20
N LEU A 152 13.13 5.01 7.08
CA LEU A 152 14.16 4.56 6.13
C LEU A 152 14.93 5.76 5.52
N ALA A 153 14.23 6.83 5.14
CA ALA A 153 14.88 8.04 4.61
C ALA A 153 15.82 8.70 5.63
N VAL A 154 15.44 8.74 6.90
CA VAL A 154 16.29 9.27 7.99
C VAL A 154 17.51 8.38 8.22
N ARG A 155 17.32 7.05 8.33
CA ARG A 155 18.41 6.09 8.54
C ARG A 155 19.47 6.15 7.43
N ILE A 156 19.04 6.24 6.17
CA ILE A 156 19.95 6.40 5.03
C ILE A 156 20.73 7.73 5.13
N GLY A 157 20.06 8.81 5.54
CA GLY A 157 20.69 10.13 5.71
C GLY A 157 21.74 10.18 6.80
N ASN A 158 21.49 9.51 7.92
CA ASN A 158 22.42 9.44 9.05
C ASN A 158 23.65 8.54 8.78
N ARG A 159 23.68 7.82 7.65
CA ARG A 159 24.66 6.76 7.35
C ARG A 159 24.64 5.62 8.38
N ASP A 160 23.53 5.45 9.09
CA ASP A 160 23.30 4.34 10.04
C ASP A 160 23.18 2.99 9.30
N CYS A 161 22.97 3.03 7.99
CA CYS A 161 22.97 1.88 7.11
C CYS A 161 24.14 2.01 6.13
N ASP A 162 25.21 1.26 6.37
CA ASP A 162 26.14 0.92 5.28
C ASP A 162 25.37 0.01 4.31
N GLY A 163 25.65 0.08 3.01
CA GLY A 163 24.89 -0.63 1.96
C GLY A 163 24.85 -2.17 2.10
N SER A 164 25.43 -2.72 3.16
CA SER A 164 25.34 -4.11 3.61
C SER A 164 24.10 -4.44 4.45
N ASP A 165 23.47 -3.47 5.14
CA ASP A 165 22.24 -3.70 5.92
C ASP A 165 21.00 -3.40 5.07
N MET A 166 20.70 -4.29 4.12
CA MET A 166 19.58 -4.19 3.19
C MET A 166 18.23 -4.54 3.84
N ASN A 167 18.25 -5.14 5.03
CA ASN A 167 17.07 -5.71 5.69
C ASN A 167 15.93 -4.70 5.87
N GLY A 168 16.27 -3.44 6.19
CA GLY A 168 15.28 -2.37 6.33
C GLY A 168 14.57 -2.04 5.01
N MET A 169 15.33 -1.91 3.91
CA MET A 169 14.78 -1.63 2.58
C MET A 169 14.01 -2.83 2.03
N GLU A 170 14.53 -4.04 2.24
CA GLU A 170 13.89 -5.30 1.83
C GLU A 170 12.63 -5.62 2.62
N SER A 171 12.45 -5.07 3.82
CA SER A 171 11.21 -5.22 4.58
C SER A 171 10.21 -4.10 4.26
N GLY A 172 10.69 -2.84 4.20
CA GLY A 172 9.83 -1.67 4.03
C GLY A 172 9.29 -1.49 2.61
N ALA A 173 10.09 -1.79 1.57
CA ALA A 173 9.65 -1.60 0.19
C ALA A 173 8.52 -2.58 -0.19
N PRO A 174 8.61 -3.90 0.06
CA PRO A 174 7.50 -4.81 -0.22
C PRO A 174 6.22 -4.45 0.53
N TYR A 175 6.32 -3.99 1.77
CA TYR A 175 5.16 -3.49 2.51
C TYR A 175 4.50 -2.29 1.80
N TRP A 176 5.29 -1.28 1.38
CA TRP A 176 4.76 -0.13 0.64
C TRP A 176 4.10 -0.53 -0.68
N HIS A 177 4.73 -1.43 -1.44
CA HIS A 177 4.18 -1.94 -2.69
C HIS A 177 2.89 -2.76 -2.48
N MET A 178 2.79 -3.52 -1.39
CA MET A 178 1.56 -4.22 -1.02
C MET A 178 0.43 -3.23 -0.78
N VAL A 179 0.69 -2.17 -0.02
CA VAL A 179 -0.31 -1.13 0.26
C VAL A 179 -0.77 -0.47 -1.04
N ASP A 180 0.14 -0.11 -1.95
CA ASP A 180 -0.18 0.41 -3.28
C ASP A 180 -1.04 -0.57 -4.11
N LEU A 181 -0.70 -1.86 -4.10
CA LEU A 181 -1.46 -2.91 -4.78
C LEU A 181 -2.89 -3.02 -4.25
N VAL A 182 -3.08 -2.94 -2.93
CA VAL A 182 -4.42 -2.94 -2.32
C VAL A 182 -5.24 -1.76 -2.82
N TRP A 183 -4.66 -0.56 -2.93
CA TRP A 183 -5.37 0.58 -3.52
C TRP A 183 -5.74 0.36 -4.99
N LEU A 184 -4.81 -0.21 -5.76
CA LEU A 184 -5.04 -0.51 -7.17
C LEU A 184 -6.20 -1.49 -7.38
N ALA A 185 -6.45 -2.38 -6.41
CA ALA A 185 -7.65 -3.23 -6.38
C ALA A 185 -8.91 -2.47 -5.88
N LEU A 186 -8.78 -1.65 -4.84
CA LEU A 186 -9.90 -0.90 -4.25
C LEU A 186 -10.49 0.15 -5.20
N PHE A 187 -9.64 0.91 -5.89
CA PHE A 187 -10.08 2.03 -6.71
C PHE A 187 -11.08 1.60 -7.80
N PRO A 188 -10.78 0.61 -8.67
CA PRO A 188 -11.74 0.16 -9.67
C PRO A 188 -13.01 -0.41 -9.04
N VAL A 189 -12.90 -1.20 -7.97
CA VAL A 189 -14.06 -1.83 -7.32
C VAL A 189 -15.02 -0.78 -6.75
N LEU A 190 -14.50 0.25 -6.09
CA LEU A 190 -15.30 1.25 -5.40
C LEU A 190 -15.76 2.42 -6.29
N TYR A 191 -14.92 2.87 -7.23
CA TYR A 191 -15.19 4.08 -8.02
C TYR A 191 -15.68 3.82 -9.44
N VAL A 192 -15.29 2.71 -10.04
CA VAL A 192 -15.60 2.42 -11.45
C VAL A 192 -16.70 1.39 -11.53
N PHE A 193 -16.45 0.25 -10.89
CA PHE A 193 -17.33 -0.89 -11.02
C PHE A 193 -18.52 -0.81 -10.10
N ALA A 194 -18.45 -0.21 -8.91
CA ALA A 194 -19.53 -0.14 -7.90
C ALA A 194 -20.96 0.08 -8.45
#